data_AF-A0A940I0K4-F1
#
_entry.id   AF-A0A940I0K4-F1
#
_cell.length_a   1.000
_cell.length_b   1.000
_cell.length_c   1.000
_cell.angle_alpha   90.00
_cell.angle_beta   90.00
_cell.angle_gamma   90.00
#
_symmetry.space_group_name_H-M   'P 1'
#
loop_
_entity.id
_entity.type
_entity.pdbx_description
1 polymer ?
#
loop_
_entity_poly.entity_id
_entity_poly.type
_entity_poly.pdbx_seq_one_letter_code
_entity_poly.pdbx_strand_id
1 'polypeptide(L)' 'MAKYMSDALKHEFAREMGVEHLIEGNDYGNLTSRQCGSFVKFAIMRAEQAMRNSPEPVGTS' A
#
# COMPACT_ATOMS: atom_id res chain seq x y z
N MET A 1 -7.36 11.89 3.59
CA MET A 1 -6.04 11.81 4.29
C MET A 1 -5.88 10.46 4.96
N ALA A 2 -5.09 9.54 4.38
CA ALA A 2 -4.73 8.28 5.05
C ALA A 2 -3.56 8.51 6.01
N LYS A 3 -3.69 8.04 7.26
CA LYS A 3 -2.74 8.29 8.35
C LYS A 3 -1.46 7.43 8.27
N TYR A 4 -1.48 6.34 7.50
CA TYR A 4 -0.45 5.29 7.55
C TYR A 4 0.37 5.15 6.27
N MET A 5 -0.14 5.61 5.12
CA MET A 5 0.54 5.55 3.84
C MET A 5 0.73 6.96 3.29
N SER A 6 1.96 7.27 2.85
CA SER A 6 2.21 8.50 2.08
C SER A 6 1.45 8.46 0.75
N ASP A 7 1.11 9.62 0.20
CA ASP A 7 0.38 9.69 -1.07
C ASP A 7 1.15 9.02 -2.21
N ALA A 8 2.47 9.18 -2.24
CA ALA A 8 3.34 8.49 -3.20
C ALA A 8 3.16 6.96 -3.14
N LEU A 9 3.15 6.38 -1.93
CA LEU A 9 2.98 4.94 -1.75
C LEU A 9 1.58 4.46 -2.15
N LYS A 10 0.55 5.28 -1.91
CA LYS A 10 -0.82 4.96 -2.37
C LYS A 10 -0.89 4.88 -3.90
N HIS A 11 -0.33 5.88 -4.58
CA HIS A 11 -0.33 5.94 -6.04
C HIS A 11 0.51 4.81 -6.64
N GLU A 12 1.65 4.47 -6.04
CA GLU A 12 2.44 3.28 -6.43
C GLU A 12 1.60 2.00 -6.35
N PHE A 13 0.96 1.74 -5.20
CA PHE A 13 0.17 0.51 -5.04
C PHE A 13 -1.04 0.47 -5.97
N ALA A 14 -1.70 1.61 -6.16
CA ALA A 14 -2.82 1.72 -7.09
C ALA A 14 -2.40 1.50 -8.54
N ARG A 15 -1.21 1.98 -8.93
CA ARG A 15 -0.62 1.74 -10.24
C ARG A 15 -0.34 0.27 -10.48
N GLU A 16 0.28 -0.39 -9.50
CA GLU A 16 0.55 -1.83 -9.58
C GLU A 16 -0.71 -2.68 -9.68
N MET A 17 -1.78 -2.24 -9.04
CA MET A 17 -3.09 -2.89 -9.13
C MET A 17 -3.88 -2.51 -10.39
N GLY A 18 -3.41 -1.55 -11.20
CA GLY A 18 -4.11 -1.04 -12.38
C GLY A 18 -5.33 -0.16 -12.07
N VAL A 19 -5.41 0.41 -10.88
CA VAL A 19 -6.55 1.24 -10.39
C VAL A 19 -6.16 2.69 -10.07
N GLU A 20 -4.95 3.13 -10.41
CA GLU A 20 -4.46 4.50 -10.14
C GLU A 20 -5.43 5.58 -10.62
N HIS A 21 -5.94 5.45 -11.85
CA HIS A 21 -6.92 6.35 -12.45
C HIS A 21 -8.22 6.55 -11.63
N LEU A 22 -8.54 5.63 -10.71
CA LEU A 22 -9.71 5.77 -9.84
C LEU A 22 -9.41 6.62 -8.60
N ILE A 23 -8.15 6.71 -8.19
CA ILE A 23 -7.73 7.48 -7.00
C ILE A 23 -6.98 8.76 -7.39
N GLU A 24 -6.96 9.13 -8.67
CA GLU A 24 -6.42 10.43 -9.09
C GLU A 24 -7.32 11.57 -8.62
N GLY A 25 -6.74 12.52 -7.89
CA GLY A 25 -7.47 13.68 -7.36
C GLY A 25 -8.49 13.34 -6.26
N ASN A 26 -8.54 12.10 -5.78
CA ASN A 26 -9.42 11.64 -4.71
C ASN A 26 -8.70 10.59 -3.85
N ASP A 27 -9.22 10.27 -2.66
CA ASP A 27 -8.77 9.08 -1.92
C ASP A 27 -9.42 7.81 -2.55
N TYR A 28 -9.70 6.78 -1.76
CA TYR A 28 -10.26 5.49 -2.23
C TYR A 28 -11.75 5.52 -2.62
N GLY A 29 -12.39 6.70 -2.67
CA GLY A 29 -13.84 6.84 -2.78
C GLY A 29 -14.44 6.29 -4.07
N ASN A 30 -13.65 6.22 -5.15
CA ASN A 30 -14.10 5.68 -6.44
C ASN A 30 -13.81 4.18 -6.60
N LEU A 31 -13.18 3.54 -5.61
CA LEU A 31 -12.95 2.10 -5.63
C LEU A 31 -14.23 1.35 -5.23
N THR A 32 -14.52 0.26 -5.93
CA THR A 32 -15.53 -0.71 -5.47
C THR A 32 -15.07 -1.37 -4.16
N SER A 33 -16.00 -1.90 -3.37
CA SER A 33 -15.67 -2.63 -2.13
C SER A 33 -14.68 -3.77 -2.35
N ARG A 34 -14.77 -4.44 -3.52
CA ARG A 34 -13.83 -5.50 -3.91
C ARG A 34 -12.43 -4.95 -4.16
N GLN A 35 -12.31 -3.82 -4.87
CA GLN A 35 -11.02 -3.16 -5.11
C GLN A 35 -10.40 -2.65 -3.81
N CYS A 36 -11.18 -2.06 -2.91
CA CYS A 36 -10.70 -1.70 -1.57
C CYS A 36 -10.13 -2.91 -0.82
N GLY A 37 -10.85 -4.04 -0.82
CA GLY A 37 -10.37 -5.27 -0.19
C GLY A 37 -9.07 -5.80 -0.80
N SER A 38 -8.97 -5.79 -2.14
CA SER A 38 -7.75 -6.14 -2.86
C SER A 38 -6.59 -5.20 -2.52
N PHE A 39 -6.86 -3.90 -2.37
CA PHE A 39 -5.85 -2.89 -2.03
C PHE A 39 -5.29 -3.11 -0.63
N VAL A 40 -6.15 -3.33 0.36
CA VAL A 40 -5.72 -3.62 1.73
C VAL A 40 -4.90 -4.91 1.78
N LYS A 41 -5.35 -5.97 1.09
CA LYS A 41 -4.61 -7.24 1.00
C LYS A 41 -3.21 -7.03 0.39
N PHE A 42 -3.14 -6.27 -0.70
CA PHE A 42 -1.89 -5.96 -1.36
C PHE A 42 -0.94 -5.15 -0.47
N ALA A 43 -1.46 -4.13 0.21
CA ALA A 43 -0.67 -3.30 1.12
C ALA A 43 -0.09 -4.10 2.31
N ILE A 44 -0.88 -4.99 2.92
CA ILE A 44 -0.41 -5.87 4.00
C ILE A 44 0.70 -6.80 3.48
N MET A 45 0.49 -7.45 2.34
CA MET A 45 1.49 -8.32 1.72
C MET A 45 2.83 -7.58 1.48
N ARG A 46 2.77 -6.34 0.97
CA ARG A 46 3.96 -5.51 0.75
C ARG A 46 4.65 -5.13 2.06
N ALA A 47 3.90 -4.79 3.10
CA ALA A 47 4.44 -4.51 4.42
C ALA A 47 5.16 -5.74 5.01
N GLU A 48 4.54 -6.92 4.94
CA GLU A 48 5.16 -8.17 5.41
C GLU A 48 6.43 -8.53 4.63
N GLN A 49 6.43 -8.31 3.30
CA GLN A 49 7.62 -8.50 2.46
C GLN A 49 8.76 -7.57 2.88
N ALA A 50 8.46 -6.28 3.11
CA ALA A 50 9.44 -5.30 3.55
C ALA A 50 10.04 -5.65 4.93
N MET A 51 9.19 -6.15 5.85
CA MET A 51 9.64 -6.60 7.18
C MET A 51 10.58 -7.81 7.09
N ARG A 52 10.26 -8.80 6.24
CA ARG A 52 11.14 -9.97 6.04
C ARG A 52 12.48 -9.62 5.38
N ASN A 53 12.51 -8.57 4.57
CA ASN A 53 13.70 -8.13 3.86
C ASN A 53 14.51 -7.08 4.64
N SER A 54 14.04 -6.65 5.82
CA SER A 54 14.83 -5.82 6.72
C SER A 54 15.91 -6.69 7.36
N PRO A 55 17.22 -6.35 7.26
CA PRO A 55 18.24 -7.09 7.96
C PRO A 55 17.96 -7.02 9.47
N GLU A 56 17.94 -8.18 10.13
CA GLU A 56 17.86 -8.27 11.59
C GLU A 56 18.89 -7.29 12.21
N PRO A 57 18.52 -6.53 13.26
CA PRO A 57 19.51 -5.72 13.94
C PRO A 57 20.57 -6.69 14.49
N VAL A 58 21.78 -6.64 13.93
CA VAL A 58 22.95 -7.30 14.51
C VAL A 58 22.99 -6.85 15.96
N GLY A 59 22.72 -7.79 16.86
CA GLY A 59 22.82 -7.55 18.29
C GLY A 59 24.24 -7.06 18.57
N THR A 60 24.36 -5.78 18.91
CA THR A 60 25.60 -5.25 19.48
C THR A 60 25.80 -5.98 20.80
N SER A 61 26.78 -6.88 20.81
CA SER A 61 27.32 -7.50 22.01
C SER A 61 28.00 -6.45 22.89
#